data_AF-A0A212PKB4-F1
#
_entry.id   AF-A0A212PKB4-F1
#
_cell.length_a   1.000
_cell.length_b   1.000
_cell.length_c   1.000
_cell.angle_alpha   90.00
_cell.angle_beta   90.00
_cell.angle_gamma   90.00
#
_symmetry.space_group_name_H-M   'P 1'
#
loop_
_entity.id
_entity.type
_entity.pdbx_description
1 polymer ?
#
loop_
_entity_poly.entity_id
_entity_poly.type
_entity_poly.pdbx_seq_one_letter_code
_entity_poly.pdbx_strand_id
1 'polypeptide(L)' 'MQCPVCKNHEQVDLDLHAEGFTEDIVECSICGTTWSVNHGVIEIIKDSQEKSFLEATSECVEGDDYNYTGR' A
#
# COMPACT_ATOMS: atom_id res chain seq x y z
N MET A 1 -12.52 -1.53 6.39
CA MET A 1 -11.28 -2.30 6.60
C MET A 1 -10.17 -1.32 6.98
N GLN A 2 -8.94 -1.74 7.23
CA GLN A 2 -7.85 -0.79 7.54
C GLN A 2 -7.02 -0.56 6.27
N CYS A 3 -6.77 0.72 5.92
CA CYS A 3 -5.93 1.06 4.77
C CYS A 3 -4.53 0.46 4.95
N PRO A 4 -3.99 -0.30 3.96
CA PRO A 4 -2.69 -0.94 4.09
C PRO A 4 -1.54 0.06 4.19
N VAL A 5 -1.71 1.28 3.67
CA VAL A 5 -0.68 2.33 3.63
C VAL A 5 -0.73 3.21 4.87
N CYS A 6 -1.79 4.01 5.05
CA CYS A 6 -1.86 4.97 6.18
C CYS A 6 -2.47 4.42 7.47
N LYS A 7 -2.94 3.17 7.47
CA LYS A 7 -3.59 2.49 8.60
C LYS A 7 -4.88 3.15 9.12
N ASN A 8 -5.45 4.11 8.38
CA ASN A 8 -6.74 4.69 8.71
C ASN A 8 -7.91 3.75 8.35
N HIS A 9 -9.07 3.97 8.96
CA HIS A 9 -10.27 3.16 8.73
C HIS A 9 -11.29 3.81 7.80
N GLU A 10 -11.11 5.09 7.46
CA GLU A 10 -11.97 5.80 6.52
C GLU A 10 -11.61 5.42 5.09
N GLN A 11 -12.58 4.77 4.44
CA GLN A 11 -12.46 4.27 3.08
C GLN A 11 -13.81 4.36 2.37
N VAL A 12 -13.77 4.47 1.06
CA VAL A 12 -14.91 4.32 0.16
C VAL A 12 -14.79 2.95 -0.49
N ASP A 13 -15.82 2.13 -0.30
CA ASP A 13 -15.94 0.84 -0.96
C ASP A 13 -16.60 1.01 -2.32
N LEU A 14 -16.02 0.39 -3.34
CA LEU A 14 -16.47 0.38 -4.71
C LEU A 14 -16.67 -1.09 -5.12
N ASP A 15 -17.92 -1.52 -5.09
CA ASP A 15 -18.31 -2.85 -5.51
C ASP A 15 -18.37 -2.90 -7.06
N LEU A 16 -17.49 -3.70 -7.66
CA LEU A 16 -17.42 -3.85 -9.11
C LEU A 16 -17.97 -5.22 -9.51
N HIS A 17 -19.23 -5.23 -9.95
CA HIS A 17 -19.88 -6.39 -10.52
C HIS A 17 -19.86 -6.33 -12.05
N ALA A 18 -18.95 -7.08 -12.68
CA ALA A 18 -18.94 -7.33 -14.11
C ALA A 18 -19.21 -8.82 -14.39
N GLU A 19 -19.69 -9.15 -15.59
CA GLU A 19 -20.08 -10.52 -15.94
C GLU A 19 -18.90 -11.50 -15.80
N GLY A 20 -18.90 -12.31 -14.73
CA GLY A 20 -17.83 -13.26 -14.41
C GLY A 20 -16.66 -12.70 -13.59
N PHE A 21 -16.76 -11.45 -13.12
CA PHE A 21 -15.72 -10.80 -12.32
C PHE A 21 -16.37 -9.99 -11.19
N THR A 22 -16.19 -10.48 -9.96
CA THR A 22 -16.65 -9.81 -8.74
C THR A 22 -15.42 -9.49 -7.91
N GLU A 23 -15.15 -8.20 -7.76
CA GLU A 23 -14.07 -7.71 -6.91
C GLU A 23 -14.55 -6.53 -6.05
N ASP A 24 -14.16 -6.57 -4.77
CA ASP A 24 -14.30 -5.45 -3.85
C ASP A 24 -13.09 -4.54 -4.03
N ILE A 25 -13.27 -3.38 -4.65
CA ILE A 25 -12.23 -2.37 -4.78
C ILE A 25 -12.47 -1.30 -3.71
N VAL A 26 -11.41 -0.93 -3.00
CA VAL A 26 -11.50 0.01 -1.88
C VAL A 26 -10.53 1.15 -2.10
N GLU A 27 -11.00 2.37 -1.90
CA GLU A 27 -10.18 3.58 -1.91
C GLU A 27 -10.14 4.22 -0.53
N CYS A 28 -8.94 4.54 -0.02
CA CYS A 28 -8.82 5.29 1.23
C CYS A 28 -9.08 6.78 0.99
N SER A 29 -10.05 7.34 1.68
CA SER A 29 -10.39 8.78 1.59
C SER A 29 -9.32 9.71 2.18
N ILE A 30 -8.37 9.16 2.94
CA ILE A 30 -7.32 9.96 3.61
C ILE A 30 -6.08 10.11 2.76
N CYS A 31 -5.57 9.01 2.22
CA CYS A 31 -4.34 9.03 1.42
C CYS A 31 -4.58 8.85 -0.08
N GLY A 32 -5.76 8.38 -0.50
CA GLY A 32 -6.07 8.11 -1.91
C GLY A 32 -5.43 6.83 -2.45
N THR A 33 -4.97 5.94 -1.56
CA THR A 33 -4.53 4.58 -1.93
C THR A 33 -5.74 3.75 -2.33
N THR A 34 -5.61 2.97 -3.41
CA THR A 34 -6.66 2.07 -3.90
C THR A 34 -6.14 0.63 -3.90
N TRP A 35 -6.93 -0.31 -3.39
CA TRP A 35 -6.60 -1.73 -3.36
C TRP A 35 -7.82 -2.59 -3.63
N SER A 36 -7.63 -3.78 -4.20
CA SER A 36 -8.69 -4.79 -4.29
C SER A 36 -8.58 -5.79 -3.15
N VAL A 37 -9.72 -6.38 -2.79
CA VAL A 37 -9.81 -7.50 -1.86
C VAL A 37 -10.47 -8.67 -2.59
N ASN A 38 -9.72 -9.75 -2.79
CA ASN A 38 -10.21 -10.95 -3.45
C ASN A 38 -9.90 -12.17 -2.57
N HIS A 39 -10.93 -12.87 -2.10
CA HIS A 39 -10.79 -14.03 -1.20
C HIS A 39 -9.86 -13.80 0.02
N GLY A 40 -9.85 -12.58 0.56
CA GLY A 40 -9.01 -12.19 1.71
C GLY A 40 -7.56 -11.83 1.35
N VAL A 41 -7.20 -11.88 0.07
CA VAL A 41 -5.94 -11.34 -0.46
C VAL A 41 -6.15 -9.85 -0.77
N ILE A 42 -5.22 -9.01 -0.33
CA ILE A 42 -5.21 -7.58 -0.60
C ILE A 42 -4.16 -7.31 -1.66
N GLU A 43 -4.56 -6.70 -2.77
CA GLU A 43 -3.64 -6.25 -3.83
C GLU A 43 -3.72 -4.73 -3.97
N ILE A 44 -2.59 -4.04 -3.84
CA ILE A 44 -2.55 -2.58 -4.00
C ILE A 44 -2.52 -2.24 -5.49
N ILE A 45 -3.57 -1.59 -5.97
CA ILE A 45 -3.70 -1.14 -7.37
C ILE A 45 -2.98 0.20 -7.55
N LYS A 46 -3.10 1.08 -6.56
CA LYS A 46 -2.47 2.41 -6.54
C LYS A 46 -1.98 2.74 -5.14
N ASP A 47 -0.67 2.85 -4.98
CA ASP A 47 -0.08 3.35 -3.75
C ASP A 47 0.11 4.87 -3.84
N SER A 48 -0.58 5.62 -2.97
CA SER A 48 -0.39 7.06 -2.87
C SER A 48 0.99 7.50 -2.35
N GLN A 49 1.74 6.58 -1.75
CA GLN A 49 3.02 6.83 -1.10
C GLN A 49 4.23 6.18 -1.81
N GLU A 50 4.06 5.62 -3.03
CA GLU A 50 5.13 5.00 -3.85
C GLU A 50 6.35 5.92 -4.16
N LYS A 51 6.24 7.22 -3.92
CA LYS A 51 7.33 8.18 -4.14
C LYS A 51 7.51 9.10 -2.94
N SER A 52 6.89 8.74 -1.82
CA SER A 52 7.00 9.46 -0.57
C SER A 52 8.27 9.03 0.14
N PHE A 53 8.78 9.89 1.01
CA PHE A 53 9.78 9.49 2.01
C PHE A 53 9.31 8.30 2.87
N LEU A 54 8.00 8.11 2.99
CA LEU A 54 7.37 7.01 3.74
C LEU A 54 7.08 5.77 2.89
N GLU A 55 7.60 5.70 1.66
CA GLU A 55 7.49 4.48 0.85
C GLU A 55 8.05 3.29 1.64
N ALA A 56 7.33 2.16 1.65
CA ALA A 56 7.73 0.95 2.39
C ALA A 56 8.94 0.21 1.77
N THR A 57 9.54 0.76 0.72
CA THR A 57 10.73 0.25 0.05
C THR A 57 11.98 0.66 0.86
N SER A 58 12.28 -0.09 1.92
CA SER A 58 13.63 -0.03 2.47
C SER A 58 14.58 -0.62 1.43
N GLU A 59 15.61 0.13 1.02
CA GLU A 59 16.75 -0.49 0.37
C GLU A 59 17.34 -1.55 1.31
N CYS A 60 17.90 -2.63 0.74
CA CYS A 60 18.65 -3.61 1.51
C CYS A 60 19.95 -2.96 1.98
N VAL A 61 19.93 -2.30 3.14
CA VAL A 61 21.13 -1.74 3.75
C VAL A 61 21.99 -2.87 4.32
N GLU A 62 23.16 -3.11 3.73
CA GLU A 62 24.18 -3.99 4.32
C GLU A 62 24.71 -3.31 5.59
N GLY A 63 24.41 -3.91 6.75
CA GLY A 63 24.47 -3.26 8.07
C GLY A 63 25.84 -2.88 8.64
N ASP A 64 26.89 -2.74 7.83
CA ASP A 64 28.27 -2.57 8.34
C ASP A 64 29.08 -1.39 7.76
N ASP A 65 28.57 -0.64 6.78
CA ASP A 65 29.40 0.36 6.05
C ASP A 65 29.54 1.76 6.70
N TYR A 66 28.91 2.02 7.86
CA TYR A 66 28.93 3.35 8.48
C TYR A 66 30.10 3.63 9.45
N ASN A 67 31.04 2.68 9.63
CA ASN A 67 32.15 2.83 10.58
C ASN A 67 33.55 2.95 9.94
N TYR A 68 33.68 3.32 8.66
CA TYR A 68 35.00 3.65 8.11
C TYR A 68 35.42 5.09 8.43
N THR A 69 35.72 5.35 9.71
CA THR A 69 36.61 6.47 10.09
C THR A 69 38.06 6.03 9.95
N GLY A 70 38.45 5.69 8.71
CA GLY A 70 39.80 5.31 8.33
C GLY A 70 40.64 6.54 8.01
N ARG A 71 41.47 6.90 8.97
CA ARG A 71 42.44 8.00 9.00
C ARG A 71 43.55 7.89 7.95
#